data_AF-A0A485APD6-F1
#
_entry.id   AF-A0A485APD6-F1
#
_cell.length_a   1.000
_cell.length_b   1.000
_cell.length_c   1.000
_cell.angle_alpha   90.00
_cell.angle_beta   90.00
_cell.angle_gamma   90.00
#
_symmetry.space_group_name_H-M   'P 1'
#
loop_
_entity.id
_entity.type
_entity.pdbx_description
1 polymer ?
#
loop_
_entity_poly.entity_id
_entity_poly.type
_entity_poly.pdbx_seq_one_letter_code
_entity_poly.pdbx_strand_id
1 'polypeptide(L)' 'MIYDEVRLHEQHHEQMAGFTLSQQQQLAYPMQLTGAEAEALLQMTPFAWRAKPPVRETLRAQATFRCQTDFMIHCWQREA' A
#
# COMPACT_ATOMS: atom_id res chain seq x y z
N MET A 1 6.73 -10.24 13.61
CA MET A 1 6.71 -8.96 12.85
C MET A 1 7.30 -9.19 11.47
N ILE A 2 6.86 -8.44 10.45
CA ILE A 2 7.35 -8.56 9.06
C ILE A 2 8.57 -7.63 8.81
N TYR A 3 8.75 -6.60 9.63
CA TYR A 3 9.88 -5.66 9.60
C TYR A 3 10.30 -5.19 11.00
N ASP A 4 11.58 -4.87 11.18
CA ASP A 4 12.14 -4.15 12.34
C ASP A 4 12.30 -2.64 12.08
N GLU A 5 12.35 -2.19 10.81
CA GLU A 5 12.48 -0.77 10.43
C GLU A 5 11.53 -0.39 9.28
N VAL A 6 10.82 0.72 9.45
CA VAL A 6 9.98 1.34 8.40
C VAL A 6 10.86 2.27 7.58
N ARG A 7 11.05 1.98 6.29
CA ARG A 7 11.66 2.92 5.34
C ARG A 7 10.55 3.69 4.62
N LEU A 8 10.58 5.01 4.69
CA LEU A 8 9.71 5.85 3.87
C LEU A 8 10.03 5.58 2.39
N HIS A 9 9.00 5.39 1.58
CA HIS A 9 9.16 5.39 0.13
C HIS A 9 9.45 6.81 -0.32
N GLU A 10 10.54 7.03 -1.05
CA GLU A 10 10.87 8.35 -1.60
C GLU A 10 9.77 8.77 -2.58
N GLN A 11 9.29 10.01 -2.44
CA GLN A 11 8.37 10.61 -3.40
C GLN A 11 9.15 10.91 -4.68
N HIS A 12 9.29 9.92 -5.56
CA HIS A 12 9.86 10.13 -6.87
C HIS A 12 8.92 11.03 -7.68
N HIS A 13 9.41 12.23 -8.01
CA HIS A 13 8.81 13.04 -9.06
C HIS A 13 9.15 12.41 -10.40
N GLU A 14 8.31 11.48 -10.84
CA GLU A 14 8.39 10.93 -12.19
C GLU A 14 8.26 12.08 -13.20
N GLN A 15 9.11 12.11 -14.23
CA GLN A 15 8.97 13.00 -15.37
C GLN A 15 8.67 12.15 -16.60
N MET A 16 7.58 12.46 -17.30
CA MET A 16 7.14 11.73 -18.47
C MET A 16 7.24 12.63 -19.71
N ALA A 17 8.19 12.33 -20.61
CA ALA A 17 8.46 13.16 -21.78
C ALA A 17 7.22 13.31 -22.68
N GLY A 18 6.94 14.54 -23.15
CA GLY A 18 5.75 14.86 -23.94
C GLY A 18 4.46 14.97 -23.12
N PHE A 19 4.56 14.97 -21.79
CA PHE A 19 3.45 15.18 -20.88
C PHE A 19 3.81 16.17 -19.78
N THR A 20 2.86 17.03 -19.45
CA THR A 20 2.93 17.92 -18.30
C THR A 20 2.06 17.35 -17.17
N LEU A 21 2.57 17.32 -15.94
CA LEU A 21 1.78 16.96 -14.77
C LEU A 21 0.74 18.08 -14.53
N SER A 22 -0.53 17.76 -14.75
CA SER A 22 -1.64 18.71 -14.62
C SER A 22 -2.13 18.80 -13.18
N GLN A 23 -2.17 17.65 -12.48
CA GLN A 23 -2.63 17.58 -11.10
C GLN A 23 -1.95 16.43 -10.35
N GLN A 24 -1.71 16.64 -9.06
CA GLN A 24 -1.30 15.63 -8.10
C GLN A 24 -2.24 15.64 -6.91
N GLN A 25 -2.62 14.46 -6.42
CA GLN A 25 -3.45 14.30 -5.24
C GLN A 25 -3.00 13.10 -4.41
N GLN A 26 -2.83 13.31 -3.12
CA GLN A 26 -2.70 12.23 -2.15
C GLN A 26 -4.08 11.84 -1.62
N LEU A 27 -4.36 10.55 -1.55
CA LEU A 27 -5.59 9.98 -1.01
C LEU A 27 -5.23 8.91 0.02
N ALA A 28 -5.38 9.24 1.30
CA ALA A 28 -5.16 8.33 2.40
C ALA A 28 -6.44 8.14 3.23
N TYR A 29 -6.74 6.90 3.59
CA TYR A 29 -7.88 6.59 4.45
C TYR A 29 -7.66 5.31 5.27
N PRO A 30 -8.26 5.22 6.47
CA PRO A 30 -8.22 4.00 7.27
C PRO A 30 -9.15 2.93 6.68
N MET A 31 -8.75 1.67 6.82
CA MET A 31 -9.55 0.49 6.49
C MET A 31 -9.71 -0.39 7.72
N GLN A 32 -10.86 -1.07 7.80
CA GLN A 32 -11.14 -2.12 8.78
C GLN A 32 -11.46 -3.38 8.00
N LEU A 33 -10.62 -4.39 8.14
CA LEU A 33 -10.71 -5.67 7.44
C LEU A 33 -10.96 -6.79 8.44
N THR A 34 -11.61 -7.86 8.01
CA THR A 34 -11.56 -9.13 8.74
C THR A 34 -10.16 -9.74 8.66
N GLY A 35 -9.83 -10.67 9.57
CA GLY A 35 -8.55 -11.37 9.52
C GLY A 35 -8.31 -12.13 8.21
N ALA A 36 -9.37 -12.68 7.60
CA ALA A 36 -9.30 -13.34 6.31
C ALA A 36 -8.98 -12.37 5.16
N GLU A 37 -9.64 -11.20 5.12
CA GLU A 37 -9.35 -10.16 4.12
C GLU A 37 -7.95 -9.58 4.30
N ALA A 38 -7.50 -9.39 5.54
CA ALA A 38 -6.16 -8.93 5.84
C ALA A 38 -5.09 -9.95 5.38
N GLU A 39 -5.33 -11.25 5.57
CA GLU A 39 -4.45 -12.29 5.04
C GLU A 39 -4.43 -12.28 3.51
N ALA A 40 -5.60 -12.20 2.86
CA ALA A 40 -5.69 -12.13 1.41
C ALA A 40 -4.92 -10.92 0.85
N LEU A 41 -5.10 -9.75 1.47
CA LEU A 41 -4.36 -8.54 1.13
C LEU A 41 -2.85 -8.74 1.29
N LEU A 42 -2.40 -9.36 2.39
CA LEU A 42 -0.99 -9.65 2.62
C LEU A 42 -0.40 -10.55 1.50
N GLN A 43 -1.13 -11.57 1.03
CA GLN A 43 -0.69 -12.45 -0.05
C GLN A 43 -0.49 -11.72 -1.38
N MET A 44 -1.19 -10.60 -1.60
CA MET A 44 -1.04 -9.76 -2.78
C MET A 44 0.12 -8.77 -2.69
N THR A 45 0.88 -8.79 -1.59
CA THR A 45 2.03 -7.89 -1.42
C THR A 45 3.36 -8.62 -1.68
N PRO A 46 4.41 -7.89 -2.10
CA PRO A 46 5.77 -8.44 -2.20
C PRO A 46 6.33 -8.99 -0.87
N PHE A 47 5.66 -8.76 0.26
CA PHE A 47 6.11 -9.15 1.60
C PHE A 47 5.44 -10.43 2.11
N ALA A 48 4.53 -11.02 1.34
CA ALA A 48 3.82 -12.25 1.71
C ALA A 48 4.77 -13.37 2.18
N TRP A 49 5.89 -13.56 1.48
CA TRP A 49 6.88 -14.59 1.77
C TRP A 49 7.65 -14.37 3.07
N ARG A 50 7.70 -13.14 3.59
CA ARG A 50 8.36 -12.82 4.87
C ARG A 50 7.47 -13.13 6.07
N ALA A 51 6.17 -13.34 5.87
CA ALA A 51 5.24 -13.62 6.94
C ALA A 51 5.35 -15.08 7.41
N LYS A 52 6.07 -15.30 8.52
CA LYS A 52 6.17 -16.61 9.19
C LYS A 52 4.77 -17.15 9.54
N PRO A 53 4.57 -18.49 9.58
CA PRO A 53 3.26 -19.09 9.86
C PRO A 53 2.51 -18.50 11.08
N PRO A 54 3.17 -18.25 12.25
CA PRO A 54 2.48 -17.67 13.41
C PRO A 54 1.91 -16.27 13.16
N VAL A 55 2.56 -15.47 12.30
CA VAL A 55 2.08 -14.12 11.96
C VAL A 55 0.80 -14.21 11.12
N ARG A 56 0.74 -15.16 10.20
CA ARG A 56 -0.44 -15.40 9.36
C ARG A 56 -1.62 -15.92 10.17
N GLU A 57 -1.37 -16.87 11.06
CA GLU A 57 -2.40 -17.41 11.97
C GLU A 57 -2.95 -16.32 12.90
N THR A 58 -2.07 -15.50 13.46
CA THR A 58 -2.47 -14.36 14.30
C THR A 58 -3.32 -13.37 13.50
N LEU A 59 -2.92 -13.04 12.27
CA LEU A 59 -3.66 -12.11 11.41
C LEU A 59 -5.04 -12.67 11.05
N ARG A 60 -5.12 -13.95 10.65
CA ARG A 60 -6.38 -14.62 10.30
C ARG A 60 -7.35 -14.69 11.47
N ALA A 61 -6.85 -14.88 12.69
CA ALA A 61 -7.68 -14.97 13.90
C ALA A 61 -8.25 -13.61 14.35
N GLN A 62 -7.82 -12.48 13.78
CA GLN A 62 -8.37 -11.18 14.15
C GLN A 62 -9.79 -10.99 13.63
N ALA A 63 -10.71 -10.63 14.53
CA ALA A 63 -12.06 -10.21 14.15
C ALA A 63 -12.04 -8.89 13.36
N THR A 64 -11.09 -8.01 13.67
CA THR A 64 -10.90 -6.74 12.96
C THR A 64 -9.42 -6.38 12.93
N PHE A 65 -8.89 -6.21 11.73
CA PHE A 65 -7.56 -5.68 11.44
C PHE A 65 -7.70 -4.25 10.90
N ARG A 66 -7.07 -3.29 11.57
CA ARG A 66 -7.06 -1.89 11.15
C ARG A 66 -5.76 -1.58 10.42
N CYS A 67 -5.87 -1.02 9.22
CA CYS A 67 -4.72 -0.53 8.46
C CYS A 67 -5.07 0.78 7.75
N GLN A 68 -4.10 1.35 7.05
CA GLN A 68 -4.28 2.57 6.26
C GLN A 68 -3.87 2.29 4.82
N THR A 69 -4.60 2.85 3.88
CA THR A 69 -4.17 3.01 2.49
C THR A 69 -3.61 4.40 2.28
N ASP A 70 -2.66 4.50 1.37
CA ASP A 70 -2.11 5.77 0.94
C ASP A 70 -1.81 5.66 -0.55
N PHE A 71 -2.52 6.45 -1.35
CA PHE A 71 -2.38 6.52 -2.79
C PHE A 71 -1.85 7.89 -3.20
N MET A 72 -0.87 7.90 -4.10
CA MET A 72 -0.50 9.10 -4.83
C MET A 72 -1.06 9.01 -6.25
N ILE A 73 -1.93 9.96 -6.62
CA ILE A 73 -2.60 10.01 -7.92
C ILE A 73 -2.00 11.17 -8.72
N HIS A 74 -1.47 10.86 -9.90
CA HIS A 74 -0.92 11.84 -10.84
C HIS A 74 -1.78 11.90 -12.11
N CYS A 75 -2.25 13.08 -12.48
CA CYS A 75 -2.95 13.34 -13.73
C CYS A 75 -2.02 14.05 -14.71
N TRP A 76 -1.76 13.41 -15.84
CA TRP A 76 -0.85 13.88 -16.87
C TRP A 76 -1.62 14.33 -18.11
N GLN A 77 -1.22 15.47 -18.66
CA GLN A 77 -1.77 15.99 -19.91
C GLN A 77 -0.68 15.94 -20.99
N ARG A 78 -1.02 15.40 -22.17
CA ARG A 78 -0.09 15.38 -23.30
C ARG A 78 0.14 16.80 -23.81
N GLU A 79 1.39 17.13 -24.06
CA GLU A 79 1.81 18.39 -24.68
C GLU A 79 1.27 18.48 -26.12
N ALA A 80 1.10 19.71 -26.62
CA ALA A 80 0.54 19.97 -27.95
C ALA A 80 1.52 19.63 -29.09
#